data_AF-A0A6B3QDB2-F1
#
_entry.id   AF-A0A6B3QDB2-F1
#
_cell.length_a   1.000
_cell.length_b   1.000
_cell.length_c   1.000
_cell.angle_alpha   90.00
_cell.angle_beta   90.00
_cell.angle_gamma   90.00
#
_symmetry.space_group_name_H-M   'P 1'
#
loop_
_entity.id
_entity.type
_entity.pdbx_description
1 polymer ?
#
loop_
_entity_poly.entity_id
_entity_poly.type
_entity_poly.pdbx_seq_one_letter_code
_entity_poly.pdbx_strand_id
1 'polypeptide(L)' 'MSNLDNGRAAIKNFMRENGVTMEDLATAYGYTRVRMQQIIDGHWSGPKANKTILEIIRDYRIR' A
#
# COMPACT_ATOMS: atom_id res chain seq x y z
N MET A 1 -10.71 -0.56 14.64
CA MET A 1 -9.95 -0.31 13.39
C MET A 1 -8.65 -1.09 13.50
N SER A 2 -8.35 -1.96 12.55
CA SER A 2 -7.10 -2.74 12.58
C SER A 2 -5.92 -1.81 12.32
N ASN A 3 -4.76 -2.04 12.94
CA ASN A 3 -3.54 -1.24 12.69
C ASN A 3 -3.19 -1.15 11.19
N LEU A 4 -3.63 -2.13 10.39
CA LEU A 4 -3.44 -2.15 8.93
C LEU A 4 -4.32 -1.16 8.18
N ASP A 5 -5.51 -0.81 8.69
CA ASP A 5 -6.39 0.17 8.05
C ASP A 5 -5.77 1.57 8.14
N ASN A 6 -5.15 1.88 9.28
CA ASN A 6 -4.37 3.11 9.47
C ASN A 6 -3.16 3.14 8.52
N GLY A 7 -2.45 2.01 8.37
CA GLY A 7 -1.34 1.88 7.43
C GLY A 7 -1.75 2.11 5.97
N ARG A 8 -2.86 1.52 5.54
CA ARG A 8 -3.43 1.73 4.20
C ARG A 8 -3.79 3.20 3.96
N ALA A 9 -4.41 3.85 4.94
CA ALA A 9 -4.75 5.27 4.86
C ALA A 9 -3.49 6.15 4.75
N ALA A 10 -2.45 5.84 5.52
CA ALA A 10 -1.18 6.57 5.47
C ALA A 10 -0.50 6.43 4.09
N ILE A 11 -0.53 5.24 3.49
CA ILE A 11 -0.04 5.03 2.12
C ILE A 11 -0.84 5.85 1.11
N LYS A 12 -2.18 5.86 1.19
CA LYS A 12 -3.03 6.68 0.31
C LYS A 12 -2.72 8.18 0.42
N ASN A 13 -2.47 8.67 1.63
CA ASN A 13 -2.09 10.07 1.86
C ASN A 13 -0.71 10.37 1.27
N PHE A 14 0.28 9.51 1.52
CA PHE A 14 1.61 9.62 0.93
C PHE A 14 1.55 9.68 -0.60
N MET A 15 0.75 8.81 -1.22
CA MET A 15 0.54 8.80 -2.67
C MET A 15 0.03 10.14 -3.18
N ARG A 16 -1.03 10.67 -2.54
CA ARG A 16 -1.62 11.96 -2.91
C ARG A 16 -0.63 13.12 -2.77
N GLU A 17 0.16 13.13 -1.71
CA GLU A 17 1.09 14.22 -1.39
C GLU A 17 2.36 14.23 -2.24
N ASN A 18 2.80 13.05 -2.68
CA ASN A 18 4.04 12.89 -3.44
C ASN A 18 3.81 12.59 -4.93
N GLY A 19 2.55 12.58 -5.38
CA GLY A 19 2.20 12.28 -6.76
C GLY A 19 2.51 10.83 -7.17
N VAL A 20 2.65 9.91 -6.21
CA VAL A 20 2.91 8.50 -6.47
C VAL A 20 1.61 7.84 -6.89
N THR A 21 1.61 7.18 -8.05
CA THR A 21 0.43 6.52 -8.58
C THR A 21 0.32 5.07 -8.10
N MET A 22 -0.87 4.48 -8.26
CA MET A 22 -1.06 3.06 -7.97
C MET A 22 -0.21 2.17 -8.89
N GLU A 23 0.08 2.63 -10.11
CA GLU A 23 0.93 1.94 -11.07
C GLU A 23 2.39 1.92 -10.62
N ASP A 24 2.88 3.02 -10.04
CA ASP A 24 4.25 3.11 -9.51
C ASP A 24 4.47 2.11 -8.38
N LEU A 25 3.52 2.05 -7.42
CA LEU A 25 3.55 1.06 -6.35
C LEU A 25 3.39 -0.37 -6.90
N ALA A 26 2.50 -0.59 -7.85
CA ALA A 26 2.32 -1.91 -8.45
C ALA A 26 3.62 -2.40 -9.11
N THR A 27 4.28 -1.53 -9.89
CA THR A 27 5.54 -1.81 -10.57
C THR A 27 6.67 -2.08 -9.59
N ALA A 28 6.84 -1.22 -8.58
CA ALA A 28 7.93 -1.34 -7.61
C ALA A 28 7.84 -2.62 -6.76
N TYR A 29 6.63 -3.06 -6.42
CA TYR A 29 6.41 -4.19 -5.52
C TYR A 29 5.95 -5.47 -6.26
N GLY A 30 6.03 -5.49 -7.59
CA GLY A 30 5.80 -6.70 -8.41
C GLY A 30 4.35 -7.18 -8.43
N TYR A 31 3.40 -6.24 -8.44
CA TYR A 31 1.97 -6.51 -8.55
C TYR A 31 1.37 -5.88 -9.80
N THR A 32 0.18 -6.36 -10.20
CA THR A 32 -0.64 -5.61 -11.16
C THR A 32 -1.30 -4.42 -10.46
N ARG A 33 -1.64 -3.37 -11.21
CA ARG A 33 -2.37 -2.19 -10.69
C ARG A 33 -3.61 -2.58 -9.87
N VAL A 34 -4.40 -3.51 -10.40
CA VAL A 34 -5.63 -4.00 -9.75
C VAL A 34 -5.33 -4.72 -8.45
N ARG A 35 -4.28 -5.58 -8.42
CA ARG A 35 -3.90 -6.29 -7.20
C ARG A 35 -3.38 -5.32 -6.13
N MET A 36 -2.57 -4.34 -6.51
CA MET A 36 -2.10 -3.30 -5.58
C MET A 36 -3.28 -2.50 -5.03
N GLN A 37 -4.23 -2.11 -5.88
CA GLN A 37 -5.45 -1.45 -5.44
C GLN A 37 -6.23 -2.30 -4.43
N GLN A 38 -6.42 -3.60 -4.68
CA GLN A 38 -7.07 -4.50 -3.73
C GLN A 38 -6.32 -4.63 -2.38
N ILE A 39 -4.99 -4.60 -2.39
CA ILE A 39 -4.16 -4.59 -1.16
C ILE A 39 -4.40 -3.31 -0.35
N ILE A 40 -4.32 -2.17 -1.03
CA ILE A 40 -4.43 -0.83 -0.44
C ILE A 40 -5.87 -0.52 0.01
N ASP A 41 -6.88 -1.01 -0.71
CA ASP A 41 -8.30 -0.88 -0.34
C ASP A 41 -8.75 -1.95 0.66
N GLY A 42 -7.95 -2.99 0.86
CA GLY A 42 -8.20 -4.06 1.81
C GLY A 42 -9.13 -5.18 1.34
N HIS A 43 -9.54 -5.15 0.08
CA HIS A 43 -10.28 -6.25 -0.57
C HIS A 43 -9.45 -7.53 -0.73
N TRP A 44 -8.11 -7.41 -0.79
CA TRP A 44 -7.21 -8.55 -0.72
C TRP A 44 -6.39 -8.48 0.57
N SER A 45 -6.59 -9.47 1.42
CA SER A 45 -5.99 -9.56 2.75
C SER A 45 -5.31 -10.91 2.96
N GLY A 46 -4.41 -10.97 3.93
CA GLY A 46 -3.62 -12.15 4.26
C GLY A 46 -2.16 -11.80 4.54
N PRO A 47 -1.33 -12.78 4.94
CA PRO A 47 0.04 -12.52 5.37
C PRO A 47 0.87 -11.77 4.32
N LYS A 48 0.72 -12.12 3.04
CA LYS A 48 1.43 -11.46 1.93
C LYS A 48 0.97 -10.01 1.72
N ALA A 49 -0.33 -9.74 1.76
CA ALA A 49 -0.88 -8.39 1.67
C ALA A 49 -0.36 -7.49 2.81
N ASN A 50 -0.42 -8.01 4.02
CA ASN A 50 0.02 -7.30 5.22
C ASN A 50 1.52 -7.01 5.18
N LYS A 51 2.32 -7.97 4.71
CA LYS A 51 3.76 -7.77 4.52
C LYS A 51 4.05 -6.67 3.51
N THR A 52 3.36 -6.65 2.37
CA THR A 52 3.49 -5.58 1.36
C THR A 52 3.15 -4.20 1.94
N ILE A 53 2.08 -4.07 2.74
CA ILE A 53 1.76 -2.81 3.42
C ILE A 53 2.92 -2.37 4.33
N LEU A 54 3.49 -3.29 5.12
CA LEU A 54 4.60 -2.99 6.03
C LEU A 54 5.90 -2.65 5.28
N GLU A 55 6.16 -3.29 4.15
CA GLU A 55 7.29 -2.99 3.25
C GLU A 55 7.16 -1.58 2.69
N ILE A 56 6.00 -1.21 2.13
CA ILE A 56 5.74 0.14 1.60
C ILE A 56 5.95 1.21 2.69
N ILE A 57 5.39 1.00 3.88
CA ILE A 57 5.52 1.94 5.00
C ILE A 57 7.00 2.11 5.39
N ARG A 58 7.77 1.01 5.42
CA ARG A 58 9.19 1.03 5.78
C ARG A 58 10.03 1.75 4.73
N ASP A 59 9.82 1.43 3.46
CA ASP A 59 10.64 1.91 2.35
C ASP A 59 10.44 3.42 2.13
N TYR A 60 9.21 3.90 2.24
CA TYR A 60 8.88 5.32 2.12
C TYR A 60 8.90 6.08 3.47
N ARG A 61 9.27 5.41 4.56
CA ARG A 61 9.35 5.98 5.92
C ARG A 61 8.06 6.71 6.35
N ILE A 62 6.90 6.16 5.98
CA ILE A 62 5.59 6.69 6.32
C ILE A 62 5.36 6.49 7.83
N ARG A 63 4.95 7.54 8.57
CA ARG A 63 4.74 7.51 10.03
C ARG A 63 3.41 8.11 10.43
#